data_AF-D2J8F4-F1
#
_entry.id   AF-D2J8F4-F1
#
_cell.length_a   1.000
_cell.length_b   1.000
_cell.length_c   1.000
_cell.angle_alpha   90.00
_cell.angle_beta   90.00
_cell.angle_gamma   90.00
#
_symmetry.space_group_name_H-M   'P 1'
#
loop_
_entity.id
_entity.type
_entity.pdbx_description
1 polymer ?
#
loop_
_entity_poly.entity_id
_entity_poly.type
_entity_poly.pdbx_seq_one_letter_code
_entity_poly.pdbx_strand_id
1 'polypeptide(L)'
;MRSTEVTVNKNDGSYNQHMHVLLCVESAYFKKQGQYIKQREWIDLWQKALQVNYRPVANIKAIKPNQKGDKDIEAAIKETSKYSVKSSDFLTDNAERNQEIVSDLEKGLYRKRMLSYGGLLKQKHKILNLDDAEDGNLINTSDEDKTTVEEEKAHSITAIWNFEKQNYYLRHQ
;
A
#
# COMPACT_ATOMS: atom_id res chain seq x y z
N MET A 1 8.46 8.10 -5.83
CA MET A 1 7.36 7.12 -5.90
C MET A 1 6.13 7.80 -5.34
N ARG A 2 4.97 7.50 -5.90
CA ARG A 2 3.70 8.03 -5.44
C ARG A 2 2.69 6.91 -5.41
N SER A 3 2.04 6.72 -4.26
CA SER A 3 0.83 5.92 -4.11
C SER A 3 -0.36 6.82 -3.85
N THR A 4 -1.51 6.44 -4.37
CA THR A 4 -2.80 7.11 -4.13
C THR A 4 -3.65 6.20 -3.27
N GLU A 5 -4.23 6.76 -2.23
CA GLU A 5 -5.17 6.11 -1.33
C GLU A 5 -6.50 6.88 -1.38
N VAL A 6 -7.62 6.18 -1.39
CA VAL A 6 -8.95 6.79 -1.24
C VAL A 6 -9.54 6.31 0.06
N THR A 7 -9.88 7.25 0.93
CA THR A 7 -10.50 7.01 2.24
C THR A 7 -11.95 7.48 2.21
N VAL A 8 -12.80 6.87 3.04
CA VAL A 8 -14.22 7.22 3.13
C VAL A 8 -14.46 8.01 4.40
N ASN A 9 -15.05 9.20 4.27
CA ASN A 9 -15.43 10.03 5.39
C ASN A 9 -16.66 9.44 6.07
N LYS A 10 -16.52 9.10 7.35
CA LYS A 10 -17.60 8.49 8.13
C LYS A 10 -18.75 9.45 8.43
N ASN A 11 -18.50 10.76 8.40
CA ASN A 11 -19.49 11.78 8.77
C ASN A 11 -20.47 12.07 7.64
N ASP A 12 -20.00 12.22 6.41
CA ASP A 12 -20.81 12.64 5.26
C ASP A 12 -20.77 11.66 4.08
N GLY A 13 -20.00 10.57 4.17
CA GLY A 13 -19.87 9.56 3.11
C GLY A 13 -18.99 10.00 1.94
N SER A 14 -18.35 11.18 1.99
CA SER A 14 -17.47 11.65 0.93
C SER A 14 -16.20 10.80 0.79
N TYR A 15 -15.65 10.77 -0.43
CA TYR A 15 -14.40 10.10 -0.75
C TYR A 15 -13.24 11.10 -0.75
N ASN A 16 -12.20 10.83 0.04
CA ASN A 16 -11.04 11.70 0.17
C ASN A 16 -9.81 11.04 -0.44
N GLN A 17 -9.23 11.71 -1.43
CA GLN A 17 -7.96 11.32 -2.01
C GLN A 17 -6.80 11.70 -1.09
N HIS A 18 -5.96 10.73 -0.77
CA HIS A 18 -4.72 10.89 -0.03
C HIS A 18 -3.55 10.40 -0.89
N MET A 19 -2.42 11.10 -0.85
CA MET A 19 -1.26 10.80 -1.68
C MET A 19 -0.03 10.63 -0.81
N HIS A 20 0.56 9.43 -0.85
CA HIS A 20 1.84 9.16 -0.21
C HIS A 20 2.94 9.31 -1.25
N VAL A 21 3.89 10.22 -1.00
CA VAL A 21 4.95 10.56 -1.96
C VAL A 21 6.33 10.42 -1.33
N LEU A 22 7.14 9.54 -1.91
CA LEU A 22 8.55 9.37 -1.59
C LEU A 22 9.40 10.14 -2.62
N LEU A 23 10.15 11.13 -2.13
CA LEU A 23 11.03 11.98 -2.94
C LEU A 23 12.50 11.67 -2.64
N CYS A 24 13.28 11.43 -3.70
CA CYS A 24 14.73 11.40 -3.62
C CYS A 24 15.26 12.82 -3.83
N VAL A 25 16.01 13.34 -2.86
CA VAL A 25 16.59 14.69 -2.91
C VAL A 25 18.11 14.61 -2.77
N GLU A 26 18.82 15.67 -3.15
CA GLU A 26 20.26 15.76 -2.92
C GLU A 26 20.59 15.66 -1.43
N SER A 27 21.75 15.10 -1.09
CA SER A 27 22.22 15.03 0.31
C SER A 27 22.38 16.41 0.97
N ALA A 28 22.57 17.45 0.16
CA ALA A 28 22.66 18.84 0.58
C ALA A 28 21.28 19.53 0.73
N TYR A 29 20.17 18.88 0.38
CA TYR A 29 18.83 19.51 0.31
C TYR A 29 18.43 20.26 1.58
N PHE A 30 18.70 19.68 2.76
CA PHE A 30 18.39 20.31 4.05
C PHE A 30 19.45 21.29 4.54
N LYS A 31 20.64 21.31 3.93
CA LYS A 31 21.81 22.07 4.39
C LYS A 31 22.06 23.33 3.56
N LYS A 32 21.77 23.28 2.25
CA LYS A 32 22.04 24.36 1.32
C LYS A 32 20.90 25.37 1.32
N GLN A 33 21.24 26.64 1.53
CA GLN A 33 20.28 27.72 1.49
C GLN A 33 19.59 27.79 0.12
N GLY A 34 18.26 27.90 0.12
CA GLY A 34 17.45 27.99 -1.10
C GLY A 34 17.11 26.66 -1.78
N GLN A 35 17.63 25.51 -1.31
CA GLN A 35 17.21 24.20 -1.83
C GLN A 35 16.00 23.63 -1.08
N TYR A 36 15.90 23.86 0.24
CA TYR A 36 14.81 23.34 1.06
C TYR A 36 13.50 24.09 0.82
N ILE A 37 12.52 23.40 0.25
CA ILE A 37 11.15 23.89 0.07
C ILE A 37 10.39 23.73 1.40
N LYS A 38 9.91 24.83 1.96
CA LYS A 38 9.16 24.83 3.23
C LYS A 38 7.76 24.24 3.03
N GLN A 39 7.17 23.73 4.11
CA GLN A 39 5.81 23.15 4.07
C GLN A 39 4.77 24.10 3.45
N ARG A 40 4.82 25.40 3.79
CA ARG A 40 3.91 26.40 3.21
C ARG A 40 4.04 26.50 1.70
N GLU A 41 5.27 26.50 1.19
CA GLU A 41 5.55 26.57 -0.24
C GLU A 41 5.07 25.31 -0.96
N TRP A 42 5.25 24.13 -0.35
CA TRP A 42 4.64 22.90 -0.84
C TRP A 42 3.11 22.99 -0.92
N ILE A 43 2.45 23.51 0.11
CA ILE A 43 0.99 23.70 0.12
C ILE A 43 0.57 24.63 -1.02
N ASP A 44 1.29 25.73 -1.23
CA ASP A 44 0.99 26.70 -2.30
C ASP A 44 1.17 26.05 -3.69
N LEU A 45 2.23 25.24 -3.88
CA LEU A 45 2.47 24.49 -5.12
C LEU A 45 1.35 23.46 -5.38
N TRP A 46 0.95 22.70 -4.36
CA TRP A 46 -0.13 21.71 -4.46
C TRP A 46 -1.48 22.36 -4.73
N GLN A 47 -1.81 23.47 -4.06
CA GLN A 47 -3.05 24.21 -4.30
C GLN A 47 -3.12 24.67 -5.76
N LYS A 48 -2.03 25.22 -6.28
CA LYS A 48 -1.93 25.67 -7.67
C LYS A 48 -2.06 24.51 -8.66
N ALA A 49 -1.40 23.38 -8.39
CA ALA A 49 -1.44 22.20 -9.25
C ALA A 49 -2.82 21.51 -9.28
N LEU A 50 -3.49 21.44 -8.13
CA LEU A 50 -4.84 20.87 -8.00
C LEU A 50 -5.94 21.82 -8.47
N GLN A 51 -5.64 23.11 -8.65
CA GLN A 51 -6.59 24.15 -9.05
C GLN A 51 -7.79 24.26 -8.08
N VAL A 52 -7.54 24.08 -6.78
CA VAL A 52 -8.57 24.13 -5.73
C VAL A 52 -8.61 25.48 -5.03
N ASN A 53 -9.80 25.88 -4.59
CA ASN A 53 -10.05 27.14 -3.88
C ASN A 53 -9.76 27.08 -2.37
N TYR A 54 -9.30 25.94 -1.85
CA TYR A 54 -8.91 25.74 -0.45
C TYR A 54 -7.40 25.44 -0.33
N ARG A 55 -6.84 25.59 0.88
CA ARG A 55 -5.46 25.19 1.17
C ARG A 55 -5.40 23.69 1.47
N PRO A 56 -4.72 22.86 0.64
CA PRO A 56 -4.59 21.44 0.91
C PRO A 56 -3.70 21.18 2.13
N VAL A 57 -3.86 20.01 2.73
CA VAL A 57 -3.00 19.55 3.82
C VAL A 57 -1.81 18.80 3.22
N ALA A 58 -0.59 19.25 3.55
CA ALA A 58 0.63 18.56 3.17
C ALA A 58 1.48 18.28 4.41
N ASN A 59 1.78 17.02 4.67
CA ASN A 59 2.68 16.60 5.75
C ASN A 59 4.02 16.19 5.14
N ILE A 60 5.07 16.99 5.36
CA ILE A 60 6.40 16.77 4.77
C ILE A 60 7.39 16.49 5.90
N LYS A 61 8.01 15.31 5.86
CA LYS A 61 8.97 14.87 6.86
C LYS A 61 10.19 14.25 6.17
N ALA A 62 11.36 14.53 6.71
CA ALA A 62 12.54 13.71 6.42
C ALA A 62 12.31 12.31 7.00
N ILE A 63 12.71 11.29 6.25
CA ILE A 63 12.69 9.91 6.73
C ILE A 63 13.72 9.80 7.86
N LYS A 64 13.31 9.20 8.97
CA LYS A 64 14.14 8.98 10.15
C LYS A 64 14.11 7.49 10.51
N PRO A 65 15.15 6.98 11.20
CA PRO A 65 15.12 5.63 11.73
C PRO A 65 13.93 5.38 12.61
N ASN A 66 13.30 4.22 12.43
CA ASN A 66 12.21 3.81 13.29
C ASN A 66 12.78 3.14 14.55
N GLN A 67 12.15 3.37 15.71
CA GLN A 67 12.63 2.82 16.98
C GLN A 67 12.46 1.28 17.08
N LYS A 68 11.75 0.67 16.12
CA LYS A 68 11.38 -0.76 16.11
C LYS A 68 12.34 -1.68 15.32
N GLY A 69 13.50 -1.20 14.88
CA GLY A 69 14.54 -2.03 14.27
C GLY A 69 14.48 -2.18 12.74
N ASP A 70 13.41 -1.75 12.08
CA ASP A 70 13.36 -1.60 10.61
C ASP A 70 14.37 -0.53 10.15
N LYS A 71 15.07 -0.79 9.03
CA LYS A 71 15.92 0.22 8.38
C LYS A 71 15.03 1.38 7.87
N ASP A 72 15.50 2.62 8.00
CA ASP A 72 14.72 3.85 7.78
C ASP A 72 13.99 3.89 6.43
N ILE A 73 14.69 3.43 5.39
CA ILE A 73 14.19 3.43 4.01
C ILE A 73 13.10 2.37 3.84
N GLU A 74 13.24 1.21 4.48
CA GLU A 74 12.25 0.13 4.39
C GLU A 74 10.93 0.55 5.01
N ALA A 75 10.97 1.18 6.19
CA ALA A 75 9.78 1.73 6.85
C ALA A 75 9.10 2.80 5.98
N ALA A 76 9.87 3.68 5.33
CA ALA A 76 9.32 4.70 4.45
C ALA A 76 8.70 4.12 3.17
N ILE A 77 9.31 3.06 2.61
CA ILE A 77 8.75 2.33 1.47
C ILE A 77 7.43 1.68 1.89
N LYS A 78 7.41 0.91 3.00
CA LYS A 78 6.20 0.26 3.52
C LYS A 78 5.06 1.26 3.74
N GLU A 79 5.36 2.43 4.31
CA GLU A 79 4.37 3.49 4.51
C GLU A 79 3.84 4.03 3.18
N THR A 80 4.73 4.27 2.22
CA THR A 80 4.35 4.84 0.92
C THR A 80 3.66 3.83 0.01
N SER A 81 3.92 2.53 0.17
CA SER A 81 3.33 1.43 -0.61
C SER A 81 2.14 0.78 0.08
N LYS A 82 1.49 1.48 1.01
CA LYS A 82 0.25 1.04 1.64
C LYS A 82 -0.88 0.87 0.63
N TYR A 83 -2.02 0.42 1.15
CA TYR A 83 -3.22 0.12 0.41
C TYR A 83 -3.78 1.32 -0.37
N SER A 84 -4.38 1.02 -1.52
CA SER A 84 -5.19 1.96 -2.30
C SER A 84 -6.50 2.33 -1.61
N VAL A 85 -7.05 1.41 -0.80
CA VAL A 85 -8.27 1.58 0.00
C VAL A 85 -8.11 0.77 1.28
N LYS A 86 -8.80 1.16 2.36
CA LYS A 86 -8.74 0.46 3.64
C LYS A 86 -10.12 -0.03 4.05
N SER A 87 -10.28 -1.34 4.24
CA SER A 87 -11.56 -1.96 4.58
C SER A 87 -12.18 -1.42 5.86
N SER A 88 -11.38 -1.04 6.86
CA SER A 88 -11.86 -0.42 8.10
C SER A 88 -12.55 0.95 7.92
N ASP A 89 -12.39 1.56 6.75
CA ASP A 89 -12.93 2.88 6.46
C ASP A 89 -14.38 2.78 5.98
N PHE A 90 -14.75 1.64 5.36
CA PHE A 90 -16.07 1.46 4.74
C PHE A 90 -16.83 0.21 5.19
N LEU A 91 -16.19 -0.80 5.78
CA LEU A 91 -16.91 -1.95 6.33
C LEU A 91 -17.62 -1.57 7.63
N THR A 92 -18.94 -1.66 7.60
CA THR A 92 -19.85 -1.43 8.73
C THR A 92 -20.85 -2.59 8.85
N ASP A 93 -21.75 -2.54 9.82
CA ASP A 93 -22.85 -3.52 9.94
C ASP A 93 -23.96 -3.32 8.89
N ASN A 94 -23.88 -2.25 8.08
CA ASN A 94 -24.85 -1.98 7.01
C ASN A 94 -24.34 -2.55 5.67
N ALA A 95 -24.87 -3.71 5.28
CA ALA A 95 -24.46 -4.40 4.06
C ALA A 95 -24.75 -3.60 2.77
N GLU A 96 -25.86 -2.89 2.70
CA GLU A 96 -26.25 -2.10 1.52
C GLU A 96 -25.27 -0.94 1.29
N ARG A 97 -24.94 -0.20 2.35
CA ARG A 97 -23.94 0.88 2.29
C ARG A 97 -22.55 0.34 1.95
N ASN A 98 -22.16 -0.80 2.50
CA ASN A 98 -20.89 -1.43 2.17
C ASN A 98 -20.82 -1.78 0.67
N GLN A 99 -21.91 -2.31 0.10
CA GLN A 99 -21.98 -2.65 -1.33
C GLN A 99 -21.93 -1.41 -2.22
N GLU A 100 -22.62 -0.34 -1.84
CA GLU A 100 -22.56 0.95 -2.55
C GLU A 100 -21.12 1.47 -2.60
N ILE A 101 -20.45 1.55 -1.45
CA ILE A 101 -19.06 2.04 -1.36
C ILE A 101 -18.11 1.15 -2.18
N VAL A 102 -18.27 -0.17 -2.10
CA VAL A 102 -17.45 -1.10 -2.91
C VAL A 102 -17.66 -0.85 -4.40
N SER A 103 -18.90 -0.64 -4.84
CA SER A 103 -19.20 -0.34 -6.26
C SER A 103 -18.60 1.01 -6.70
N ASP A 104 -18.69 2.03 -5.86
CA ASP A 104 -18.12 3.35 -6.14
C ASP A 104 -16.60 3.30 -6.22
N LEU A 105 -15.95 2.60 -5.29
CA LEU A 105 -14.49 2.43 -5.28
C LEU A 105 -14.04 1.59 -6.47
N GLU A 106 -14.75 0.52 -6.82
CA GLU A 106 -14.46 -0.30 -7.99
C GLU A 106 -14.49 0.55 -9.27
N LYS A 107 -15.61 1.23 -9.54
CA LYS A 107 -15.77 2.10 -10.72
C LYS A 107 -14.79 3.27 -10.69
N GLY A 108 -14.64 3.89 -9.53
CA GLY A 108 -13.84 5.08 -9.31
C GLY A 108 -12.34 4.82 -9.39
N LEU A 109 -11.87 3.60 -9.13
CA LEU A 109 -10.46 3.23 -9.21
C LEU A 109 -10.12 2.39 -10.46
N TYR A 110 -11.14 1.94 -11.20
CA TYR A 110 -10.95 1.15 -12.41
C TYR A 110 -9.97 1.82 -13.39
N ARG A 111 -8.92 1.08 -13.77
CA ARG A 111 -7.84 1.53 -14.66
C ARG A 111 -7.15 2.83 -14.24
N LYS A 112 -7.22 3.21 -12.96
CA LYS A 112 -6.44 4.30 -12.41
C LYS A 112 -5.13 3.75 -11.87
N ARG A 113 -4.02 4.33 -12.33
CA ARG A 113 -2.68 3.99 -11.83
C ARG A 113 -2.52 4.48 -10.39
N MET A 114 -2.62 3.56 -9.44
CA MET A 114 -2.52 3.84 -8.01
C MET A 114 -1.07 4.03 -7.55
N LEU A 115 -0.16 3.23 -8.10
CA LEU A 115 1.28 3.29 -7.80
C LEU A 115 2.06 3.81 -9.01
N SER A 116 3.01 4.69 -8.77
CA SER A 116 3.80 5.29 -9.85
C SER A 116 5.23 5.62 -9.42
N TYR A 117 6.17 5.36 -10.32
CA TYR A 117 7.60 5.59 -10.11
C TYR A 117 8.09 6.72 -11.02
N GLY A 118 8.90 7.61 -10.43
CA GLY A 118 9.51 8.74 -11.12
C GLY A 118 10.97 8.94 -10.69
N GLY A 119 11.73 9.71 -11.47
CA GLY A 119 13.14 10.00 -11.19
C GLY A 119 14.00 8.75 -11.03
N LEU A 120 14.90 8.77 -10.04
CA LEU A 120 15.80 7.65 -9.73
C LEU A 120 15.07 6.34 -9.45
N LEU A 121 13.89 6.41 -8.81
CA LEU A 121 13.10 5.22 -8.49
C LEU A 121 12.53 4.54 -9.75
N LYS A 122 12.20 5.31 -10.80
CA LYS A 122 11.79 4.73 -12.09
C LYS A 122 12.92 3.97 -12.78
N GLN A 123 14.14 4.49 -12.69
CA GLN A 123 15.33 3.83 -13.24
C GLN A 123 15.61 2.52 -12.51
N LYS A 124 15.57 2.53 -11.17
CA LYS A 124 15.75 1.32 -10.36
C LYS A 124 14.64 0.29 -10.57
N HIS A 125 13.38 0.71 -10.66
CA HIS A 125 12.27 -0.17 -11.01
C HIS A 125 12.49 -0.89 -12.34
N LYS A 126 12.96 -0.18 -13.37
CA LYS A 126 13.26 -0.78 -14.68
C LYS A 126 14.42 -1.77 -14.63
N ILE A 127 15.43 -1.52 -13.79
CA ILE A 127 16.58 -2.43 -13.62
C ILE A 127 16.16 -3.72 -12.92
N LEU A 128 15.31 -3.61 -11.89
CA LEU A 128 14.81 -4.78 -11.17
C LEU A 128 13.89 -5.64 -12.05
N ASN A 129 13.18 -5.02 -13.01
CA ASN A 129 12.33 -5.68 -14.02
C ASN A 129 11.43 -6.77 -13.41
N LEU A 130 10.86 -6.46 -12.24
CA LEU A 130 9.87 -7.30 -11.58
C LEU A 130 8.59 -7.31 -12.40
N ASP A 131 7.78 -8.36 -12.21
CA ASP A 131 6.50 -8.50 -12.87
C ASP A 131 5.57 -7.29 -12.59
N ASP A 132 4.66 -7.01 -13.52
CA ASP A 132 3.83 -5.81 -13.42
C ASP A 132 2.91 -5.85 -12.19
N ALA A 133 2.79 -4.75 -11.46
CA ALA A 133 1.99 -4.72 -10.23
C ALA A 133 0.47 -4.79 -10.49
N GLU A 134 0.02 -4.45 -11.69
CA GLU A 134 -1.40 -4.47 -12.10
C GLU A 134 -1.72 -5.71 -12.94
N ASP A 135 -0.85 -6.09 -13.88
CA ASP A 135 -1.06 -7.20 -14.83
C ASP A 135 -0.18 -8.44 -14.56
N GLY A 136 0.57 -8.45 -13.46
CA GLY A 136 1.50 -9.52 -13.12
C GLY A 136 0.84 -10.86 -12.85
N ASN A 137 1.58 -11.93 -13.07
CA ASN A 137 1.14 -13.29 -12.86
C ASN A 137 1.10 -13.62 -11.35
N LEU A 138 -0.09 -13.46 -10.75
CA LEU A 138 -0.34 -13.76 -9.33
C LEU A 138 -0.34 -15.28 -9.00
N ILE A 139 -0.18 -16.15 -10.01
CA ILE A 139 -0.16 -17.61 -9.81
C ILE A 139 1.27 -18.10 -9.54
N ASN A 140 2.27 -17.52 -10.19
CA ASN A 140 3.69 -17.86 -10.00
C ASN A 140 4.47 -16.64 -9.52
N THR A 141 4.33 -16.30 -8.25
CA THR A 141 4.94 -15.10 -7.64
C THR A 141 6.35 -15.33 -7.07
N SER A 142 6.89 -16.55 -7.14
CA SER A 142 8.26 -16.87 -6.74
C SER A 142 9.16 -17.03 -7.97
N ASP A 143 10.41 -16.56 -7.86
CA ASP A 143 11.49 -16.90 -8.79
C ASP A 143 11.74 -18.42 -8.68
N GLU A 144 11.03 -19.22 -9.48
CA GLU A 144 11.19 -20.67 -9.64
C GLU A 144 11.87 -21.36 -8.44
N ASP A 145 11.16 -21.43 -7.31
CA ASP A 145 11.36 -22.57 -6.42
C ASP A 145 10.94 -23.78 -7.24
N LYS A 146 11.93 -24.46 -7.79
CA LYS A 146 11.81 -25.84 -8.24
C LYS A 146 11.33 -26.62 -7.04
N THR A 147 10.02 -26.70 -6.85
CA THR A 147 9.39 -27.66 -5.96
C THR A 147 9.93 -29.01 -6.38
N THR A 148 10.82 -29.57 -5.57
CA THR A 148 11.23 -30.94 -5.76
C THR A 148 9.97 -31.79 -5.60
N VAL A 149 9.91 -32.92 -6.32
CA VAL A 149 8.79 -33.88 -6.27
C VAL A 149 8.48 -34.35 -4.83
N GLU A 150 9.37 -34.07 -3.88
CA GLU A 150 9.22 -34.32 -2.45
C GLU A 150 8.29 -33.32 -1.73
N GLU A 151 8.22 -32.05 -2.17
CA GLU A 151 7.36 -31.01 -1.56
C GLU A 151 5.89 -31.09 -2.02
N GLU A 152 5.61 -31.72 -3.18
CA GLU A 152 4.23 -32.01 -3.63
C GLU A 152 3.50 -33.03 -2.73
N LYS A 153 4.22 -33.74 -1.85
CA LYS A 153 3.60 -34.59 -0.83
C LYS A 153 3.16 -33.75 0.36
N ALA A 154 2.14 -32.92 0.16
CA ALA A 154 1.47 -32.23 1.27
C ALA A 154 0.96 -33.26 2.30
N HIS A 155 1.64 -33.36 3.44
CA HIS A 155 1.19 -34.18 4.56
C HIS A 155 0.01 -33.49 5.25
N SER A 156 -1.22 -33.86 4.87
CA SER A 156 -2.41 -33.43 5.60
C SER A 156 -2.51 -34.20 6.93
N ILE A 157 -2.44 -33.50 8.05
CA ILE A 157 -2.73 -34.05 9.37
C ILE A 157 -4.17 -33.69 9.71
N THR A 158 -5.06 -34.69 9.75
CA THR A 158 -6.46 -34.48 10.11
C THR A 158 -6.69 -34.89 11.56
N ALA A 159 -7.09 -33.96 12.41
CA ALA A 159 -7.50 -34.23 13.79
C ALA A 159 -9.03 -34.34 13.87
N ILE A 160 -9.54 -35.46 14.39
CA ILE A 160 -10.97 -35.72 14.53
C ILE A 160 -11.34 -35.66 16.01
N TRP A 161 -12.39 -34.89 16.33
CA TRP A 161 -12.92 -34.79 17.70
C TRP A 161 -13.71 -36.05 18.07
N ASN A 162 -13.31 -36.71 19.15
CA ASN A 162 -14.08 -37.78 19.77
C ASN A 162 -14.96 -37.21 20.88
N PHE A 163 -16.28 -37.28 20.68
CA PHE A 163 -17.25 -36.71 21.62
C PHE A 163 -17.36 -37.51 22.93
N GLU A 164 -17.17 -38.83 22.90
CA GLU A 164 -17.25 -39.68 24.09
C GLU A 164 -16.03 -39.50 25.01
N LYS A 165 -14.85 -39.35 24.40
CA LYS A 165 -13.58 -39.19 25.12
C LYS A 165 -13.18 -37.73 25.33
N GLN A 166 -13.96 -36.79 24.78
CA GLN A 166 -13.73 -35.34 24.84
C GLN A 166 -12.28 -34.96 24.45
N ASN A 167 -11.75 -35.58 23.39
CA ASN A 167 -10.39 -35.31 22.91
C ASN A 167 -10.26 -35.45 21.38
N TYR A 168 -9.16 -34.94 20.83
CA TYR A 168 -8.82 -35.14 19.42
C TYR A 168 -7.92 -36.36 19.24
N TYR A 169 -8.11 -37.11 18.15
CA TYR A 169 -7.15 -38.10 17.69
C TYR A 169 -6.76 -37.82 16.23
N LEU A 170 -5.51 -38.13 15.90
CA LEU A 170 -4.96 -37.90 14.58
C LEU A 170 -5.26 -39.09 13.68
N ARG A 171 -5.72 -38.81 12.46
CA ARG A 171 -5.82 -39.79 11.39
C ARG A 171 -4.76 -39.46 10.35
N HIS A 172 -3.78 -40.33 10.21
CA HIS A 172 -2.82 -40.27 9.11
C HIS A 172 -3.46 -40.90 7.86
N GLN A 173 -3.36 -40.23 6.71
CA GLN A 173 -3.64 -40.80 5.39
C GLN A 173 -2.35 -41.30 4.75
#